data_AF-A0A8D2LF15-F1
#
_entry.id   AF-A0A8D2LF15-F1
#
_cell.length_a   1.000
_cell.length_b   1.000
_cell.length_c   1.000
_cell.angle_alpha   90.00
_cell.angle_beta   90.00
_cell.angle_gamma   90.00
#
_symmetry.space_group_name_H-M   'P 1'
#
loop_
_entity.id
_entity.type
_entity.pdbx_description
1 polymer ?
#
loop_
_entity_poly.entity_id
_entity_poly.type
_entity_poly.pdbx_seq_one_letter_code
_entity_poly.pdbx_strand_id
1 'polypeptide(L)'
;MTKQQKDRLSLHFWMWVLEFVNTEASYGEDLRIIKEEFYLPMQAAGLLTQDQLLVVFSNIQELIDLNESFLEYLQEEIDQAFEQVVFLGSGFPSLWAVMSYFVPLALLAWRLQLCL
;
A
#
# COMPACT_ATOMS: atom_id res chain seq x y z
N MET A 1 -11.87 2.44 28.32
CA MET A 1 -11.63 1.24 27.48
C MET A 1 -10.88 0.21 28.28
N THR A 2 -11.28 -1.06 28.22
CA THR A 2 -10.57 -2.15 28.89
C THR A 2 -9.35 -2.59 28.08
N LYS A 3 -8.33 -3.16 28.74
CA LYS A 3 -7.10 -3.67 28.09
C LYS A 3 -7.41 -4.59 26.90
N GLN A 4 -8.38 -5.48 27.08
CA GLN A 4 -8.88 -6.40 26.06
C GLN A 4 -9.47 -5.70 24.82
N GLN A 5 -10.14 -4.54 24.98
CA GLN A 5 -10.65 -3.78 23.83
C GLN A 5 -9.51 -3.13 23.03
N LYS A 6 -8.46 -2.65 23.70
CA LYS A 6 -7.28 -2.08 23.05
C LYS A 6 -6.53 -3.12 22.23
N ASP A 7 -6.36 -4.33 22.77
CA ASP A 7 -5.69 -5.43 22.09
C ASP A 7 -6.49 -5.91 20.86
N ARG A 8 -7.83 -5.93 20.94
CA ARG A 8 -8.70 -6.31 19.82
C ARG A 8 -8.69 -5.29 18.68
N LEU A 9 -8.72 -3.99 18.99
CA LEU A 9 -8.63 -2.93 17.99
C LEU A 9 -7.26 -2.93 17.30
N SER A 10 -6.20 -3.27 18.04
CA SER A 10 -4.85 -3.47 17.51
C SER A 10 -4.78 -4.61 16.50
N LEU A 11 -5.35 -5.78 16.82
CA LEU A 11 -5.40 -6.93 15.90
C LEU A 11 -6.16 -6.60 14.63
N HIS A 12 -7.30 -5.92 14.76
CA HIS A 12 -8.08 -5.50 13.61
C HIS A 12 -7.30 -4.51 12.74
N PHE A 13 -6.63 -3.52 13.35
CA PHE A 13 -5.79 -2.58 12.59
C PHE A 13 -4.69 -3.28 11.80
N TRP A 14 -3.95 -4.22 12.42
CA TRP A 14 -2.91 -4.97 11.71
C TRP A 14 -3.46 -5.84 10.58
N MET A 15 -4.62 -6.46 10.79
CA MET A 15 -5.30 -7.22 9.73
C MET A 15 -5.63 -6.33 8.54
N TRP A 16 -6.12 -5.10 8.78
CA TRP A 16 -6.40 -4.12 7.73
C TRP A 16 -5.15 -3.65 7.00
N VAL A 17 -4.04 -3.41 7.71
CA VAL A 17 -2.77 -3.02 7.07
C VAL A 17 -2.26 -4.12 6.14
N LEU A 18 -2.24 -5.37 6.61
CA LEU A 18 -1.80 -6.51 5.79
C LEU A 18 -2.76 -6.79 4.62
N GLU A 19 -4.07 -6.66 4.84
CA GLU A 19 -5.06 -6.77 3.79
C GLU A 19 -4.83 -5.72 2.70
N PHE A 20 -4.62 -4.46 3.09
CA PHE A 20 -4.34 -3.37 2.15
C PHE A 20 -3.09 -3.66 1.29
N VAL A 21 -1.99 -4.08 1.92
CA VAL A 21 -0.76 -4.46 1.20
C VAL A 21 -1.00 -5.63 0.25
N ASN A 22 -1.75 -6.65 0.68
CA ASN A 22 -2.10 -7.78 -0.18
C ASN A 22 -2.94 -7.36 -1.39
N THR A 23 -3.90 -6.45 -1.19
CA THR A 23 -4.71 -5.94 -2.30
C THR A 23 -3.86 -5.14 -3.29
N GLU A 24 -2.89 -4.36 -2.80
CA GLU A 24 -1.97 -3.60 -3.66
C GLU A 24 -0.99 -4.53 -4.41
N ALA A 25 -0.49 -5.58 -3.74
CA ALA A 25 0.36 -6.59 -4.37
C ALA A 25 -0.39 -7.33 -5.50
N SER A 26 -1.65 -7.67 -5.25
CA SER A 26 -2.51 -8.33 -6.23
C SER A 26 -2.83 -7.39 -7.40
N TYR A 27 -3.05 -6.11 -7.13
CA TYR A 27 -3.26 -5.10 -8.16
C TYR A 27 -2.04 -4.97 -9.10
N GLY A 28 -0.83 -4.91 -8.55
CA GLY A 28 0.41 -4.90 -9.34
C GLY A 28 0.56 -6.13 -10.23
N GLU A 29 0.20 -7.31 -9.71
CA GLU A 29 0.22 -8.54 -10.50
C GLU A 29 -0.82 -8.52 -11.63
N ASP A 30 -2.04 -8.06 -11.36
CA ASP A 30 -3.06 -7.89 -12.40
C ASP A 30 -2.58 -6.94 -13.51
N LEU A 31 -1.88 -5.85 -13.17
CA LEU A 31 -1.28 -4.95 -14.17
C LEU A 31 -0.23 -5.65 -15.03
N ARG A 32 0.62 -6.51 -14.45
CA ARG A 32 1.60 -7.30 -15.22
C ARG A 32 0.90 -8.27 -16.16
N ILE A 33 -0.12 -8.99 -15.68
CA ILE A 33 -0.92 -9.90 -16.50
C ILE A 33 -1.58 -9.13 -17.67
N ILE A 34 -2.18 -7.97 -17.41
CA ILE A 34 -2.78 -7.14 -18.47
C ILE A 34 -1.73 -6.75 -19.51
N LYS A 35 -0.53 -6.37 -19.07
CA LYS A 35 0.57 -5.99 -19.96
C LYS A 35 1.06 -7.18 -20.81
N GLU A 36 1.30 -8.32 -20.17
CA GLU A 36 1.90 -9.49 -20.81
C GLU A 36 0.94 -10.25 -21.73
N GLU A 37 -0.31 -10.39 -21.32
CA GLU A 37 -1.31 -11.20 -22.05
C GLU A 37 -2.15 -10.38 -23.03
N PHE A 38 -2.21 -9.06 -22.89
CA PHE A 38 -3.04 -8.21 -23.75
C PHE A 38 -2.24 -7.11 -24.45
N TYR A 39 -1.53 -6.25 -23.72
CA TYR A 39 -0.80 -5.13 -24.34
C TYR A 39 0.28 -5.60 -25.32
N LEU A 40 1.22 -6.44 -24.87
CA LEU A 40 2.35 -6.89 -25.68
C LEU A 40 1.89 -7.72 -26.90
N PRO A 41 0.94 -8.67 -26.79
CA PRO A 41 0.45 -9.42 -27.93
C PRO A 41 -0.26 -8.53 -28.95
N MET A 42 -1.07 -7.56 -28.52
CA MET A 42 -1.75 -6.62 -29.43
C MET A 42 -0.76 -5.71 -30.15
N GLN A 43 0.28 -5.26 -29.45
CA GLN A 43 1.36 -4.48 -30.04
C GLN A 43 2.14 -5.30 -31.08
N ALA A 44 2.57 -6.52 -30.71
CA ALA A 44 3.37 -7.39 -31.57
C ALA A 44 2.60 -7.82 -32.83
N ALA A 45 1.29 -8.06 -32.70
CA ALA A 45 0.42 -8.37 -33.82
C ALA A 45 0.04 -7.15 -34.67
N GLY A 46 0.42 -5.93 -34.24
CA GLY A 46 0.09 -4.68 -34.94
C GLY A 46 -1.42 -4.42 -35.03
N LEU A 47 -2.21 -4.95 -34.09
CA LEU A 47 -3.67 -4.82 -34.10
C LEU A 47 -4.13 -3.39 -33.83
N LEU A 48 -3.32 -2.64 -33.08
CA LEU A 48 -3.59 -1.26 -32.68
C LEU A 48 -2.33 -0.42 -32.91
N THR A 49 -2.53 0.84 -33.31
CA THR A 49 -1.45 1.84 -33.32
C THR A 49 -1.03 2.17 -31.89
N GLN A 50 0.17 2.74 -31.73
CA GLN A 50 0.67 3.11 -30.41
C GLN A 50 -0.25 4.09 -29.66
N ASP A 51 -0.85 5.05 -30.37
CA ASP A 51 -1.82 5.98 -29.78
C ASP A 51 -3.09 5.26 -29.29
N GLN A 52 -3.58 4.27 -30.05
CA GLN A 52 -4.73 3.47 -29.63
C GLN A 52 -4.41 2.57 -28.44
N LEU A 53 -3.20 2.00 -28.39
CA LEU A 53 -2.74 1.22 -27.24
C LEU A 53 -2.66 2.10 -25.98
N LEU A 54 -2.16 3.33 -26.10
CA LEU A 54 -2.12 4.29 -24.99
C LEU A 54 -3.52 4.67 -24.50
N VAL A 55 -4.51 4.78 -25.39
CA VAL A 55 -5.90 5.08 -24.98
C VAL A 55 -6.53 3.90 -24.22
N VAL A 56 -6.26 2.66 -24.63
CA VAL A 56 -6.88 1.47 -24.04
C VAL A 56 -6.18 1.04 -22.74
N PHE A 57 -4.85 1.02 -22.74
CA PHE A 57 -4.05 0.51 -21.63
C PHE A 57 -3.47 1.61 -20.75
N SER A 58 -3.73 2.90 -21.06
CA SER A 58 -3.08 4.03 -20.39
C SER A 58 -1.54 3.91 -20.44
N ASN A 59 -0.84 4.57 -19.52
CA ASN A 59 0.58 4.33 -19.29
C ASN A 59 0.80 3.13 -18.34
N ILE A 60 0.46 1.92 -18.80
CA ILE A 60 0.50 0.71 -17.97
C ILE A 60 1.89 0.43 -17.36
N GLN A 61 2.97 0.78 -18.05
CA GLN A 61 4.32 0.61 -17.52
C GLN A 61 4.56 1.51 -16.31
N GLU A 62 4.22 2.80 -16.42
CA GLU A 62 4.37 3.75 -15.32
C GLU A 62 3.52 3.34 -14.11
N LEU A 63 2.32 2.80 -14.34
CA LEU A 63 1.47 2.29 -13.26
C LEU A 63 2.10 1.11 -12.53
N ILE A 64 2.74 0.17 -13.26
CA ILE A 64 3.47 -0.95 -12.65
C ILE A 64 4.65 -0.41 -11.81
N ASP A 65 5.46 0.48 -12.39
CA ASP A 65 6.64 1.03 -11.72
C ASP A 65 6.27 1.80 -10.43
N LEU A 66 5.17 2.56 -10.49
CA LEU A 66 4.62 3.28 -9.32
C LEU A 66 4.11 2.32 -8.25
N ASN A 67 3.38 1.28 -8.64
CA ASN A 67 2.85 0.27 -7.71
C ASN A 67 3.99 -0.49 -7.02
N GLU A 68 5.04 -0.88 -7.75
CA GLU A 68 6.23 -1.54 -7.20
C GLU A 68 6.94 -0.64 -6.19
N SER A 69 7.20 0.63 -6.56
CA SER A 69 7.81 1.61 -5.66
C SER A 69 6.96 1.83 -4.39
N PHE A 70 5.64 1.85 -4.54
CA PHE A 70 4.72 2.03 -3.41
C PHE A 70 4.69 0.80 -2.50
N LEU A 71 4.68 -0.41 -3.05
CA LEU A 71 4.76 -1.65 -2.28
C LEU A 71 6.06 -1.78 -1.50
N GLU A 72 7.20 -1.43 -2.12
CA GLU A 72 8.49 -1.38 -1.44
C GLU A 72 8.45 -0.44 -0.25
N TYR A 73 7.96 0.78 -0.45
CA TYR A 73 7.80 1.76 0.63
C TYR A 73 6.87 1.25 1.75
N LEU A 74 5.73 0.65 1.42
CA LEU A 74 4.82 0.09 2.43
C LEU A 74 5.48 -1.03 3.23
N GLN A 75 6.24 -1.90 2.57
CA GLN A 75 6.93 -3.00 3.23
C GLN A 75 8.01 -2.49 4.18
N GLU A 76 8.80 -1.48 3.77
CA GLU A 76 9.79 -0.83 4.62
C GLU A 76 9.16 -0.21 5.87
N GLU A 77 8.06 0.52 5.72
CA GLU A 77 7.35 1.13 6.86
C GLU A 77 6.78 0.08 7.81
N ILE A 78 6.28 -1.04 7.28
CA ILE A 78 5.79 -2.17 8.06
C ILE A 78 6.93 -2.85 8.82
N ASP A 79 8.04 -3.13 8.14
CA ASP A 79 9.21 -3.78 8.73
C ASP A 79 9.82 -2.90 9.83
N GLN A 80 9.92 -1.58 9.61
CA GLN A 80 10.34 -0.64 10.64
C GLN A 80 9.39 -0.63 11.85
N ALA A 81 8.08 -0.65 11.60
CA ALA A 81 7.09 -0.74 12.66
C ALA A 81 7.19 -2.06 13.45
N PHE A 82 7.58 -3.16 12.80
CA PHE A 82 7.85 -4.45 13.45
C PHE A 82 9.18 -4.47 14.21
N GLU A 83 10.27 -3.95 13.65
CA GLU A 83 11.59 -3.92 14.30
C GLU A 83 11.61 -3.06 15.56
N GLN A 84 10.93 -1.90 15.54
CA GLN A 84 10.74 -1.06 16.73
C GLN A 84 10.01 -1.82 17.85
N VAL A 85 9.15 -2.78 17.51
CA VAL A 85 8.44 -3.62 18.47
C VAL A 85 9.35 -4.72 19.04
N VAL A 86 10.25 -5.30 18.23
CA VAL A 86 11.19 -6.35 18.67
C VAL A 86 12.31 -5.80 19.57
N PHE A 87 12.84 -4.60 19.28
CA PHE A 87 13.94 -3.99 20.03
C PHE A 87 13.59 -3.63 21.48
N LEU A 88 12.30 -3.44 21.80
CA LEU A 88 11.85 -3.10 23.16
C LEU A 88 11.75 -4.30 24.12
N GLY A 89 12.17 -5.51 23.71
CA GLY A 89 12.49 -6.64 24.60
C GLY A 89 11.37 -7.12 25.52
N SER A 90 10.13 -6.73 25.24
CA SER A 90 8.98 -7.06 26.07
C SER A 90 7.91 -7.65 25.16
N GLY A 91 7.34 -8.79 25.55
CA GLY A 91 6.22 -9.37 24.83
C GLY A 91 5.15 -8.30 24.63
N PHE A 92 4.96 -7.89 23.38
CA PHE A 92 3.93 -6.98 22.91
C PHE A 92 3.61 -5.78 23.86
N PRO A 93 4.40 -4.70 23.89
CA PRO A 93 4.08 -3.49 24.64
C PRO A 93 3.60 -2.42 23.67
N SER A 94 2.29 -2.49 23.44
CA SER A 94 1.42 -1.41 22.96
C SER A 94 1.93 -0.53 21.81
N LEU A 95 1.38 -0.83 20.64
CA LEU A 95 1.17 0.01 19.44
C LEU A 95 0.68 1.45 19.70
N TRP A 96 0.38 1.80 20.95
CA TRP A 96 0.26 3.17 21.42
C TRP A 96 1.48 4.04 21.07
N ALA A 97 2.70 3.49 21.12
CA ALA A 97 3.91 4.26 20.82
C ALA A 97 3.95 4.67 19.33
N VAL A 98 3.72 3.72 18.42
CA VAL A 98 3.71 3.96 16.96
C VAL A 98 2.56 4.89 16.57
N MET A 99 1.36 4.66 17.12
CA MET A 99 0.22 5.56 16.90
C MET A 99 0.46 6.97 17.44
N SER A 100 1.29 7.15 18.49
CA SER A 100 1.62 8.48 19.02
C SER A 100 2.51 9.31 18.08
N TYR A 101 3.26 8.68 17.16
CA TYR A 101 4.13 9.39 16.22
C TYR A 101 3.44 9.69 14.88
N PHE A 102 2.53 8.83 14.41
CA PHE A 102 1.84 9.02 13.11
C PHE A 102 0.54 9.84 13.20
N VAL A 103 -0.19 9.76 14.32
CA VAL A 103 -1.49 10.46 14.48
C VAL A 103 -1.37 11.99 14.43
N PRO A 104 -0.30 12.66 14.92
CA PRO A 104 -0.19 14.12 14.79
C PRO A 104 -0.06 14.61 13.35
N LEU A 105 0.65 13.89 12.47
CA LEU A 105 0.82 14.24 11.05
C LEU A 105 -0.46 14.03 10.25
N ALA A 106 -1.18 12.94 10.49
CA ALA A 106 -2.49 12.68 9.89
C ALA A 106 -3.57 13.67 10.38
N LEU A 107 -3.56 14.06 11.67
CA LEU A 107 -4.45 15.10 12.22
C LEU A 107 -4.10 16.51 11.73
N LEU A 108 -2.82 16.82 11.50
CA LEU A 108 -2.39 18.08 10.90
C LEU A 108 -2.81 18.16 9.43
N ALA A 109 -2.66 17.08 8.66
CA ALA A 109 -3.14 16.99 7.29
C ALA A 109 -4.68 17.12 7.22
N TRP A 110 -5.41 16.44 8.11
CA TRP A 110 -6.88 16.54 8.19
C TRP A 110 -7.37 17.93 8.65
N ARG A 111 -6.62 18.63 9.52
CA ARG A 111 -6.94 20.01 9.91
C ARG A 111 -6.64 21.04 8.82
N LEU A 112 -5.63 20.82 7.99
CA LEU A 112 -5.30 21.74 6.89
C LEU A 112 -6.27 21.60 5.71
N GLN A 113 -6.84 20.41 5.48
CA GLN A 113 -7.85 20.20 4.43
C GLN A 113 -9.26 20.76 4.76
N LEU A 114 -9.53 21.09 6.03
CA LEU A 114 -10.81 21.64 6.52
C LEU A 114 -10.83 23.17 6.63
N CYS A 115 -9.74 23.85 6.20
CA CYS A 115 -9.63 25.31 6.16
C CYS A 115 -9.69 25.91 4.74
N LEU A 116 -10.12 25.14 3.73
CA LEU A 116 -10.45 25.62 2.38
C LEU A 116 -11.87 25.19 2.00
#